data_AF-A0A355B052-F1
#
_entry.id   AF-A0A355B052-F1
#
_cell.length_a   1.000
_cell.length_b   1.000
_cell.length_c   1.000
_cell.angle_alpha   90.00
_cell.angle_beta   90.00
_cell.angle_gamma   90.00
#
_symmetry.space_group_name_H-M   'P 1'
#
loop_
_entity.id
_entity.type
_entity.pdbx_description
1 polymer ?
#
loop_
_entity_poly.entity_id
_entity_poly.type
_entity_poly.pdbx_seq_one_letter_code
_entity_poly.pdbx_strand_id
1 'polypeptide(L)'
;MLILYSKGALFRRGLNLFSFYLATTTADGQPYIQHRGGPKGFLKVLDEHTLAFADFTGNRQYISMGNLADNDKAYIFLMDYPNRRRVKVWGRAEVIEDDPEILSKLAEPSYVGLPERVFFFHVAAWDINCPQHMTPRFTEEETAPEVEKLQARIAELEEELVALRG
;
A
#
# COMPACT_ATOMS: atom_id res chain seq x y z
N MET A 1 -13.72 -7.09 24.86
CA MET A 1 -13.05 -5.82 25.23
C MET A 1 -11.71 -6.10 25.90
N LEU A 2 -10.76 -6.75 25.20
CA LEU A 2 -9.39 -6.98 25.72
C LEU A 2 -8.35 -7.25 24.60
N ILE A 3 -8.63 -6.82 23.36
CA ILE A 3 -7.73 -7.01 22.21
C ILE A 3 -7.59 -5.69 21.40
N LEU A 4 -7.63 -4.56 22.09
CA LEU A 4 -7.36 -3.25 21.49
C LEU A 4 -5.94 -2.77 21.83
N TYR A 5 -5.40 -3.14 23.00
CA TYR A 5 -4.14 -2.55 23.49
C TYR A 5 -2.84 -3.16 22.93
N SER A 6 -2.83 -4.38 22.37
CA SER A 6 -1.59 -4.96 21.80
C SER A 6 -1.50 -4.89 20.28
N LYS A 7 -2.50 -4.30 19.59
CA LYS A 7 -2.64 -4.37 18.12
C LYS A 7 -2.50 -3.02 17.38
N GLY A 8 -2.50 -1.88 18.08
CA GLY A 8 -2.26 -0.56 17.47
C GLY A 8 -0.82 -0.34 16.94
N ALA A 9 0.13 -1.17 17.37
CA ALA A 9 1.52 -1.07 16.93
C ALA A 9 1.74 -1.47 15.46
N LEU A 10 0.84 -2.26 14.87
CA LEU A 10 1.02 -2.75 13.50
C LEU A 10 0.74 -1.67 12.43
N PHE A 11 -0.21 -0.77 12.70
CA PHE A 11 -0.47 0.37 11.81
C PHE A 11 0.56 1.49 11.97
N ARG A 12 1.18 1.63 13.16
CA ARG A 12 2.24 2.62 13.43
C ARG A 12 3.64 2.18 13.00
N ARG A 13 3.95 0.87 12.99
CA ARG A 13 5.17 0.35 12.34
C ARG A 13 4.93 0.30 10.85
N GLY A 14 5.17 1.46 10.22
CA GLY A 14 5.00 1.76 8.80
C GLY A 14 4.87 0.52 7.93
N LEU A 15 3.64 0.25 7.51
CA LEU A 15 3.36 -0.52 6.31
C LEU A 15 4.15 0.17 5.21
N ASN A 16 5.30 -0.39 4.86
CA ASN A 16 6.18 0.10 3.81
C ASN A 16 5.55 -0.29 2.45
N LEU A 17 4.30 0.12 2.26
CA LEU A 17 3.46 -0.25 1.16
C LEU A 17 3.51 0.85 0.12
N PHE A 18 4.04 0.47 -1.03
CA PHE A 18 3.95 1.24 -2.26
C PHE A 18 2.61 1.02 -2.97
N SER A 19 1.85 0.02 -2.53
CA SER A 19 0.52 -0.24 -3.08
C SER A 19 -0.36 -1.10 -2.18
N PHE A 20 -1.67 -1.07 -2.48
CA PHE A 20 -2.69 -1.94 -1.91
C PHE A 20 -3.79 -2.21 -2.95
N TYR A 21 -4.74 -3.07 -2.61
CA TYR A 21 -5.93 -3.30 -3.45
C TYR A 21 -7.18 -2.76 -2.76
N LEU A 22 -7.92 -1.93 -3.48
CA LEU A 22 -9.23 -1.44 -3.07
C LEU A 22 -10.29 -2.25 -3.80
N ALA A 23 -11.17 -2.89 -3.05
CA ALA A 23 -12.39 -3.48 -3.57
C ALA A 23 -13.60 -2.60 -3.22
N THR A 24 -14.44 -2.37 -4.23
CA THR A 24 -15.73 -1.67 -4.13
C THR A 24 -16.79 -2.57 -4.75
N THR A 25 -18.05 -2.17 -4.63
CA THR A 25 -19.15 -2.92 -5.22
C THR A 25 -20.18 -1.96 -5.78
N THR A 26 -20.86 -2.36 -6.85
CA THR A 26 -22.04 -1.65 -7.34
C THR A 26 -23.19 -1.73 -6.34
N ALA A 27 -24.26 -0.98 -6.59
CA ALA A 27 -25.49 -1.00 -5.79
C ALA A 27 -26.13 -2.40 -5.68
N ASP A 28 -26.10 -3.18 -6.77
CA ASP A 28 -26.64 -4.54 -6.84
C ASP A 28 -25.67 -5.63 -6.34
N GLY A 29 -24.46 -5.25 -5.91
CA GLY A 29 -23.52 -6.17 -5.27
C GLY A 29 -22.46 -6.78 -6.19
N GLN A 30 -22.28 -6.27 -7.42
CA GLN A 30 -21.22 -6.73 -8.32
C GLN A 30 -19.86 -6.22 -7.82
N PRO A 31 -18.93 -7.11 -7.43
CA PRO A 31 -17.62 -6.70 -6.92
C PRO A 31 -16.72 -6.16 -8.03
N TYR A 32 -15.89 -5.17 -7.67
CA TYR A 32 -14.81 -4.61 -8.46
C TYR A 32 -13.56 -4.46 -7.61
N ILE A 33 -12.38 -4.70 -8.17
CA ILE A 33 -11.09 -4.52 -7.48
C ILE A 33 -10.12 -3.72 -8.32
N GLN A 34 -9.38 -2.84 -7.66
CA GLN A 34 -8.40 -1.95 -8.28
C GLN A 34 -7.12 -1.93 -7.45
N HIS A 35 -5.99 -2.04 -8.15
CA HIS A 35 -4.69 -1.76 -7.56
C HIS A 35 -4.52 -0.26 -7.37
N ARG A 36 -4.08 0.16 -6.18
CA ARG A 36 -3.76 1.54 -5.85
C ARG A 36 -2.29 1.60 -5.47
N GLY A 37 -1.52 2.42 -6.18
CA GLY A 37 -0.10 2.63 -5.94
C GLY A 37 0.21 4.09 -5.67
N GLY A 38 1.26 4.33 -4.89
CA GLY A 38 1.70 5.67 -4.54
C GLY A 38 3.09 5.67 -3.89
N PRO A 39 3.61 6.85 -3.51
CA PRO A 39 4.84 6.93 -2.74
C PRO A 39 4.72 6.16 -1.42
N LYS A 40 5.86 5.81 -0.83
CA LYS A 40 5.91 5.15 0.48
C LYS A 40 5.07 5.94 1.49
N GLY A 41 4.10 5.27 2.11
CA GLY A 41 3.22 5.90 3.11
C GLY A 41 2.04 6.69 2.53
N PHE A 42 1.73 6.57 1.24
CA PHE A 42 0.57 7.25 0.64
C PHE A 42 -0.77 6.84 1.25
N LEU A 43 -0.88 5.60 1.76
CA LEU A 43 -1.98 5.18 2.62
C LEU A 43 -1.67 5.62 4.06
N LYS A 44 -2.34 6.68 4.49
CA LYS A 44 -2.18 7.29 5.80
C LYS A 44 -3.17 6.71 6.81
N VAL A 45 -2.71 6.55 8.04
CA VAL A 45 -3.54 6.21 9.19
C VAL A 45 -3.81 7.51 9.93
N LEU A 46 -5.05 7.97 9.91
CA LEU A 46 -5.42 9.23 10.57
C LEU A 46 -5.70 9.00 12.06
N ASP A 47 -6.37 7.89 12.37
CA ASP A 47 -6.68 7.46 13.74
C ASP A 47 -6.93 5.93 13.79
N GLU A 48 -7.46 5.42 14.90
CA GLU A 48 -7.71 3.98 15.11
C GLU A 48 -8.77 3.37 14.17
N HIS A 49 -9.61 4.20 13.57
CA HIS A 49 -10.75 3.81 12.74
C HIS A 49 -10.73 4.42 11.35
N THR A 50 -9.79 5.31 11.04
CA THR A 50 -9.78 6.06 9.77
C THR A 50 -8.45 5.91 9.04
N LEU A 51 -8.53 5.45 7.79
CA LEU A 51 -7.43 5.50 6.83
C LEU A 51 -7.75 6.54 5.75
N ALA A 52 -6.73 7.12 5.13
CA ALA A 52 -6.92 8.01 4.00
C ALA A 52 -5.80 7.89 2.98
N PHE A 53 -6.12 8.14 1.71
CA PHE A 53 -5.14 8.22 0.64
C PHE A 53 -5.61 9.20 -0.44
N ALA A 54 -4.65 9.88 -1.07
CA ALA A 54 -4.92 10.75 -2.20
C ALA A 54 -4.97 9.93 -3.51
N ASP A 55 -5.83 10.35 -4.43
CA ASP A 55 -5.83 9.92 -5.83
C ASP A 55 -5.38 11.11 -6.69
N PHE A 56 -4.55 10.83 -7.68
CA PHE A 56 -3.83 11.86 -8.44
C PHE A 56 -4.37 12.00 -9.86
N THR A 57 -4.26 13.20 -10.41
CA THR A 57 -4.68 13.52 -11.78
C THR A 57 -4.07 12.56 -12.80
N GLY A 58 -4.87 12.13 -13.77
CA GLY A 58 -4.47 11.19 -14.82
C GLY A 58 -4.94 9.76 -14.59
N ASN A 59 -5.38 9.43 -13.37
CA ASN A 59 -6.07 8.17 -13.09
C ASN A 59 -7.52 8.23 -13.58
N ARG A 60 -7.75 7.85 -14.85
CA ARG A 60 -9.09 7.86 -15.48
C ARG A 60 -10.01 6.71 -15.05
N GLN A 61 -9.73 6.08 -13.91
CA GLN A 61 -10.48 4.92 -13.43
C GLN A 61 -11.52 5.34 -12.38
N TYR A 62 -12.65 5.86 -12.87
CA TYR A 62 -13.78 6.36 -12.08
C TYR A 62 -14.69 5.26 -11.51
N ILE A 63 -14.46 3.98 -11.83
CA ILE A 63 -15.35 2.87 -11.44
C ILE A 63 -15.50 2.77 -9.93
N SER A 64 -14.39 2.80 -9.18
CA SER A 64 -14.44 2.73 -7.72
C SER A 64 -15.25 3.88 -7.12
N MET A 65 -15.18 5.08 -7.70
CA MET A 65 -15.94 6.23 -7.19
C MET A 65 -17.43 6.13 -7.53
N GLY A 66 -17.75 5.75 -8.78
CA GLY A 66 -19.13 5.52 -9.18
C GLY A 66 -19.80 4.46 -8.29
N ASN A 67 -19.08 3.37 -8.00
CA ASN A 67 -19.53 2.37 -7.04
C ASN A 67 -19.78 2.96 -5.64
N LEU A 68 -18.85 3.76 -5.12
CA LEU A 68 -18.95 4.34 -3.78
C LEU A 68 -20.04 5.41 -3.65
N ALA A 69 -20.42 6.06 -4.74
CA ALA A 69 -21.54 7.01 -4.75
C ALA A 69 -22.88 6.33 -4.42
N ASP A 70 -23.06 5.08 -4.88
CA ASP A 70 -24.29 4.31 -4.66
C ASP A 70 -24.17 3.29 -3.51
N ASN A 71 -22.95 2.82 -3.21
CA ASN A 71 -22.68 1.81 -2.20
C ASN A 71 -21.33 2.06 -1.52
N ASP A 72 -21.38 2.64 -0.33
CA ASP A 72 -20.19 3.03 0.43
C ASP A 72 -19.34 1.85 0.95
N LYS A 73 -19.78 0.59 0.81
CA LYS A 73 -19.03 -0.56 1.31
C LYS A 73 -17.77 -0.77 0.49
N ALA A 74 -16.65 -0.84 1.20
CA ALA A 74 -15.35 -1.04 0.62
C ALA A 74 -14.52 -2.05 1.41
N TYR A 75 -13.49 -2.56 0.75
CA TYR A 75 -12.56 -3.48 1.37
C TYR A 75 -11.13 -3.21 0.89
N ILE A 76 -10.21 -3.12 1.84
CA ILE A 76 -8.79 -2.92 1.57
C ILE A 76 -8.05 -4.24 1.83
N PHE A 77 -7.23 -4.64 0.87
CA PHE A 77 -6.32 -5.76 0.99
C PHE A 77 -4.87 -5.28 0.91
N LEU A 78 -4.12 -5.54 1.99
CA LEU A 78 -2.73 -5.12 2.14
C LEU A 78 -1.83 -6.35 2.12
N MET A 79 -0.76 -6.28 1.32
CA MET A 79 0.22 -7.36 1.18
C MET A 79 1.62 -6.88 1.52
N ASP A 80 2.19 -7.46 2.56
CA ASP A 80 3.58 -7.29 2.97
C ASP A 80 4.31 -8.61 2.65
N TYR A 81 4.84 -8.68 1.43
CA TYR A 81 5.53 -9.87 0.94
C TYR A 81 6.81 -10.20 1.72
N PRO A 82 7.71 -9.24 2.04
CA PRO A 82 8.91 -9.53 2.82
C PRO A 82 8.59 -10.19 4.17
N ASN A 83 7.60 -9.68 4.90
CA ASN A 83 7.24 -10.22 6.21
C ASN A 83 6.20 -11.35 6.14
N ARG A 84 5.76 -11.72 4.95
CA ARG A 84 4.70 -12.72 4.70
C ARG A 84 3.42 -12.40 5.46
N ARG A 85 3.00 -11.14 5.45
CA ARG A 85 1.80 -10.67 6.15
C ARG A 85 0.77 -10.18 5.16
N ARG A 86 -0.49 -10.49 5.46
CA ARG A 86 -1.64 -9.93 4.75
C ARG A 86 -2.65 -9.40 5.73
N VAL A 87 -3.13 -8.19 5.47
CA VAL A 87 -4.17 -7.53 6.27
C VAL A 87 -5.40 -7.35 5.39
N LYS A 88 -6.54 -7.71 5.96
CA LYS A 88 -7.87 -7.62 5.36
C LYS A 88 -8.65 -6.58 6.15
N VAL A 89 -9.16 -5.54 5.51
CA VAL A 89 -9.85 -4.45 6.20
C VAL A 89 -11.20 -4.24 5.55
N TRP A 90 -12.27 -4.44 6.31
CA TRP A 90 -13.64 -4.16 5.91
C TRP A 90 -14.03 -2.78 6.41
N GLY A 91 -14.77 -2.04 5.61
CA GLY A 91 -15.16 -0.70 6.00
C GLY A 91 -16.09 -0.03 5.01
N ARG A 92 -16.19 1.28 5.18
CA ARG A 92 -16.91 2.18 4.29
C ARG A 92 -15.94 3.20 3.74
N ALA A 93 -16.05 3.53 2.46
CA ALA A 93 -15.23 4.56 1.84
C ALA A 93 -16.10 5.71 1.33
N GLU A 94 -15.57 6.92 1.47
CA GLU A 94 -16.14 8.13 0.91
C GLU A 94 -15.05 8.88 0.15
N VAL A 95 -15.47 9.65 -0.85
CA VAL A 95 -14.59 10.42 -1.70
C VAL A 95 -14.88 11.89 -1.49
N ILE A 96 -13.84 12.65 -1.16
CA ILE A 96 -13.90 14.12 -1.10
C ILE A 96 -13.11 14.66 -2.28
N GLU A 97 -13.79 15.44 -3.11
CA GLU A 97 -13.21 16.17 -4.24
C GLU A 97 -13.13 17.67 -3.88
N ASP A 98 -12.21 18.40 -4.49
CA ASP A 98 -12.14 19.86 -4.43
C ASP A 98 -12.06 20.49 -3.02
N ASP A 99 -11.44 19.81 -2.05
CA ASP A 99 -11.09 20.39 -0.74
C ASP A 99 -9.57 20.62 -0.63
N PRO A 100 -9.07 21.85 -0.89
CA PRO A 100 -7.63 22.15 -0.87
C PRO A 100 -6.97 21.92 0.49
N GLU A 101 -7.71 22.10 1.60
CA GLU A 101 -7.14 21.93 2.94
C GLU A 101 -6.89 20.46 3.23
N ILE A 102 -7.84 19.59 2.88
CA ILE A 102 -7.70 18.14 3.04
C ILE A 102 -6.67 17.58 2.06
N LEU A 103 -6.71 18.02 0.79
CA LEU A 103 -5.77 17.59 -0.24
C LEU A 103 -4.32 17.92 0.15
N SER A 104 -4.07 19.10 0.70
CA SER A 104 -2.70 19.50 1.12
C SER A 104 -2.17 18.71 2.32
N LYS A 105 -3.03 18.29 3.27
CA LYS A 105 -2.62 17.48 4.43
C LYS A 105 -2.26 16.04 4.04
N LEU A 106 -2.90 15.51 3.00
CA LEU A 106 -2.78 14.11 2.61
C LEU A 106 -1.85 13.89 1.43
N ALA A 107 -1.61 14.91 0.61
CA ALA A 107 -0.57 14.88 -0.41
C ALA A 107 0.82 14.73 0.24
N GLU A 108 1.68 13.97 -0.42
CA GLU A 108 3.11 13.95 -0.11
C GLU A 108 3.77 15.12 -0.86
N PRO A 109 4.39 16.11 -0.19
CA PRO A 109 4.93 17.30 -0.84
C PRO A 109 5.97 17.00 -1.92
N SER A 110 6.66 15.85 -1.83
CA SER A 110 7.67 15.42 -2.79
C SER A 110 7.10 14.63 -3.98
N TYR A 111 5.79 14.37 -4.04
CA TYR A 111 5.18 13.62 -5.13
C TYR A 111 4.69 14.55 -6.24
N VAL A 112 5.04 14.24 -7.49
CA VAL A 112 4.82 15.11 -8.66
C VAL A 112 3.34 15.18 -9.08
N GLY A 113 2.53 14.18 -8.70
CA GLY A 113 1.12 14.15 -9.07
C GLY A 113 0.30 15.20 -8.33
N LEU A 114 -0.58 15.90 -9.06
CA LEU A 114 -1.55 16.80 -8.45
C LEU A 114 -2.67 15.95 -7.81
N PRO A 115 -2.92 16.04 -6.50
CA PRO A 115 -4.03 15.31 -5.88
C PRO A 115 -5.35 15.91 -6.36
N GLU A 116 -6.22 15.07 -6.93
CA GLU A 116 -7.54 15.50 -7.45
C GLU A 116 -8.63 15.25 -6.40
N ARG A 117 -8.44 14.22 -5.57
CA ARG A 117 -9.42 13.76 -4.59
C ARG A 117 -8.78 12.96 -3.48
N VAL A 118 -9.51 12.80 -2.40
CA VAL A 118 -9.12 12.00 -1.25
C VAL A 118 -10.17 10.94 -0.98
N PHE A 119 -9.70 9.73 -0.73
CA PHE A 119 -10.51 8.66 -0.18
C PHE A 119 -10.31 8.62 1.33
N PHE A 120 -11.41 8.66 2.07
CA PHE A 120 -11.44 8.28 3.48
C PHE A 120 -12.02 6.87 3.58
N PHE A 121 -11.42 6.04 4.43
CA PHE A 121 -11.85 4.68 4.67
C PHE A 121 -12.07 4.48 6.18
N HIS A 122 -13.33 4.29 6.54
CA HIS A 122 -13.81 4.04 7.88
C HIS A 122 -13.79 2.54 8.17
N VAL A 123 -12.88 2.12 9.05
CA VAL A 123 -12.63 0.71 9.38
C VAL A 123 -13.73 0.17 10.28
N ALA A 124 -14.48 -0.81 9.76
CA ALA A 124 -15.48 -1.56 10.52
C ALA A 124 -14.86 -2.80 11.20
N ALA A 125 -13.97 -3.50 10.50
CA ALA A 125 -13.29 -4.68 11.02
C ALA A 125 -11.98 -4.92 10.26
N TRP A 126 -11.07 -5.67 10.87
CA TRP A 126 -9.87 -6.12 10.18
C TRP A 126 -9.40 -7.48 10.70
N ASP A 127 -8.66 -8.19 9.85
CA ASP A 127 -8.12 -9.51 10.14
C ASP A 127 -6.73 -9.73 9.52
N ILE A 128 -5.93 -10.56 10.17
CA ILE A 128 -4.60 -10.96 9.72
C ILE A 128 -4.54 -12.49 9.69
N ASN A 129 -4.11 -13.02 8.56
CA ASN A 129 -4.01 -14.46 8.36
C ASN A 129 -2.58 -14.99 8.62
N CYS A 130 -2.48 -16.31 8.77
CA CYS A 130 -1.24 -17.07 8.89
C CYS A 130 -0.31 -16.88 7.65
N PRO A 131 1.03 -16.80 7.84
CA PRO A 131 2.02 -16.59 6.76
C PRO A 131 2.22 -17.81 5.83
N GLN A 132 1.46 -18.89 6.02
CA GLN A 132 1.63 -20.13 5.26
C GLN A 132 1.42 -19.90 3.76
N HIS A 133 2.29 -20.51 2.94
CA HIS A 133 2.28 -20.45 1.46
C HIS A 133 2.48 -19.05 0.87
N MET A 134 3.05 -18.10 1.64
CA MET A 134 3.48 -16.81 1.13
C MET A 134 4.98 -16.85 0.81
N THR A 135 5.32 -16.84 -0.47
CA THR A 135 6.70 -16.66 -0.92
C THR A 135 7.13 -15.22 -0.67
N PRO A 136 8.25 -14.98 0.05
CA PRO A 136 8.81 -13.64 0.18
C PRO A 136 9.11 -13.05 -1.21
N ARG A 137 8.83 -11.76 -1.36
CA ARG A 137 9.19 -10.96 -2.54
C ARG A 137 9.76 -9.65 -2.05
N PHE A 138 10.78 -9.17 -2.73
CA PHE A 138 11.51 -7.96 -2.39
C PHE A 138 11.53 -7.05 -3.61
N THR A 139 11.60 -5.74 -3.37
CA THR A 139 11.81 -4.77 -4.45
C THR A 139 13.26 -4.81 -4.92
N GLU A 140 13.51 -4.23 -6.10
CA GLU A 140 14.88 -4.03 -6.58
C GLU A 140 15.69 -3.21 -5.56
N GLU A 141 15.14 -2.10 -5.05
CA GLU A 141 15.75 -1.26 -4.01
C GLU A 141 16.14 -2.05 -2.75
N GLU A 142 15.31 -3.00 -2.31
CA GLU A 142 15.60 -3.83 -1.14
C GLU A 142 16.73 -4.85 -1.40
N THR A 143 16.90 -5.29 -2.65
CA THR A 143 17.90 -6.32 -3.03
C THR A 143 19.19 -5.75 -3.58
N ALA A 144 19.17 -4.54 -4.15
CA ALA A 144 20.29 -3.91 -4.84
C ALA A 144 21.58 -3.87 -4.00
N PRO A 145 21.57 -3.48 -2.71
CA PRO A 145 22.80 -3.43 -1.91
C PRO A 145 23.49 -4.79 -1.76
N GLU A 146 22.73 -5.88 -1.65
CA GLU A 146 23.29 -7.22 -1.54
C GLU A 146 23.76 -7.74 -2.91
N VAL A 147 23.03 -7.42 -3.98
CA VAL A 147 23.45 -7.73 -5.35
C VAL A 147 24.76 -7.01 -5.71
N GLU A 148 24.89 -5.73 -5.37
CA GLU A 148 26.11 -4.93 -5.60
C GLU A 148 27.32 -5.52 -4.85
N LYS A 149 27.15 -5.95 -3.59
CA LYS A 149 28.21 -6.63 -2.83
C LYS A 149 28.65 -7.93 -3.51
N LEU A 150 27.70 -8.73 -3.98
CA LEU A 150 27.99 -9.98 -4.67
C LEU A 150 28.71 -9.71 -6.00
N GLN A 151 28.28 -8.71 -6.76
CA GLN A 151 28.94 -8.30 -8.01
C GLN A 151 30.38 -7.83 -7.76
N ALA A 152 30.61 -7.01 -6.72
CA ALA A 152 31.95 -6.56 -6.35
C ALA A 152 32.86 -7.75 -5.99
N ARG A 153 32.35 -8.72 -5.22
CA ARG A 153 33.11 -9.93 -4.88
C ARG A 153 33.40 -10.82 -6.10
N ILE A 154 32.45 -10.92 -7.03
CA ILE A 154 32.65 -11.67 -8.28
C ILE A 154 33.78 -11.03 -9.09
N ALA A 155 33.77 -9.69 -9.25
CA ALA A 155 34.82 -8.99 -9.98
C ALA A 155 36.21 -9.21 -9.37
N GLU A 156 36.34 -9.11 -8.03
CA GLU A 156 37.60 -9.38 -7.32
C GLU A 156 38.10 -10.82 -7.57
N LEU A 157 37.20 -11.81 -7.49
CA LEU A 157 37.54 -13.21 -7.73
C LEU A 157 37.92 -13.48 -9.18
N GLU A 158 37.28 -12.80 -10.14
CA GLU A 158 37.64 -12.90 -11.56
C GLU A 158 39.04 -12.36 -11.82
N GLU A 159 39.42 -11.24 -11.19
CA GLU A 159 40.79 -10.69 -11.28
C GLU A 159 41.84 -11.64 -10.69
N GLU A 160 41.58 -12.23 -9.52
CA GLU A 160 42.47 -13.20 -8.89
C GLU A 160 42.65 -14.46 -9.77
N LEU A 161 41.57 -14.96 -10.36
CA LEU A 161 41.63 -16.11 -11.26
C LEU A 161 42.43 -15.84 -12.53
N VAL A 162 42.36 -14.62 -13.06
CA VAL A 162 43.19 -14.19 -14.20
C VAL A 162 44.67 -14.17 -13.79
N ALA A 163 44.99 -13.61 -12.61
CA ALA A 163 46.36 -13.53 -12.10
C ALA A 163 46.99 -14.92 -11.83
N LEU A 164 46.20 -15.90 -11.39
CA LEU A 164 46.68 -17.27 -11.10
C LEU A 164 46.81 -18.16 -12.34
N ARG A 165 46.16 -17.81 -13.45
CA ARG A 165 46.17 -18.58 -14.70
C ARG A 165 47.17 -18.06 -15.74
N GLY A 166 47.74 -16.88 -15.53
CA GLY A 166 48.86 -16.32 -16.30
C GLY A 166 50.20 -16.69 -15.70
#